data_AF-A0A7Y2BK44-F1
#
_entry.id   AF-A0A7Y2BK44-F1
#
_cell.length_a   1.000
_cell.length_b   1.000
_cell.length_c   1.000
_cell.angle_alpha   90.00
_cell.angle_beta   90.00
_cell.angle_gamma   90.00
#
_symmetry.space_group_name_H-M   'P 1'
#
loop_
_entity.id
_entity.type
_entity.pdbx_description
1 polymer ?
#
loop_
_entity_poly.entity_id
_entity_poly.type
_entity_poly.pdbx_seq_one_letter_code
_entity_poly.pdbx_strand_id
1 'polypeptide(L)'
;MTEEKRTPTDSHAPDAASDTASAPAKAVAAKAPAAKPAKAATAAPEITRRGLFSWAAVAWVGFTAAIGGCMTAFGRFMFPNVLFEPPTSFKVGKPDDFPPGVVDERFKDANGVWIINNEGRLTALIAICTHLGCPPAWLEAQNKFKCPCHGSGYYKNGINFEGPTPRPLERAKISIDPDDGQILVDKAQKYLWEQGQWDDPSSFIAVS
;
A
#
# COMPACT_ATOMS: atom_id res chain seq x y z
N MET A 1 46.62 3.55 26.16
CA MET A 1 46.45 2.65 27.33
C MET A 1 45.06 2.07 27.22
N THR A 2 44.81 0.86 26.73
CA THR A 2 45.64 -0.33 26.53
C THR A 2 45.03 -1.14 25.39
N GLU A 3 45.85 -1.44 24.38
CA GLU A 3 45.78 -2.64 23.55
C GLU A 3 45.95 -3.90 24.40
N GLU A 4 45.31 -5.00 24.00
CA GLU A 4 45.75 -6.40 24.18
C GLU A 4 44.67 -7.30 23.50
N LYS A 5 44.88 -8.32 22.66
CA LYS A 5 45.97 -8.81 21.82
C LYS A 5 45.39 -10.00 21.05
N ARG A 6 45.63 -10.08 19.73
CA ARG A 6 45.43 -11.29 18.90
C ARG A 6 46.54 -12.30 19.21
N THR A 7 46.25 -13.59 19.14
CA THR A 7 47.21 -14.60 18.63
C THR A 7 46.48 -15.82 18.05
N PRO A 8 46.81 -16.22 16.80
CA PRO A 8 46.42 -17.48 16.17
C PRO A 8 47.57 -18.51 16.23
N THR A 9 47.22 -19.80 16.20
CA THR A 9 48.12 -20.97 16.07
C THR A 9 47.37 -22.02 15.26
N ASP A 10 47.92 -22.84 14.38
CA ASP A 10 49.20 -22.90 13.69
C ASP A 10 48.96 -23.77 12.44
N SER A 11 49.83 -23.61 11.47
CA SER A 11 49.90 -24.29 10.19
C SER A 11 50.49 -25.71 10.30
N HIS A 12 50.03 -26.64 9.45
CA HIS A 12 50.96 -27.41 8.62
C HIS A 12 50.31 -28.08 7.40
N ALA A 13 51.08 -28.05 6.32
CA ALA A 13 50.78 -28.50 4.97
C ALA A 13 51.16 -30.00 4.76
N PRO A 14 50.93 -30.59 3.57
CA PRO A 14 50.88 -32.03 3.34
C PRO A 14 52.22 -32.62 2.88
N ASP A 15 52.41 -33.93 3.08
CA ASP A 15 53.49 -34.68 2.42
C ASP A 15 52.97 -35.99 1.81
N ALA A 16 53.34 -36.16 0.54
CA ALA A 16 53.28 -37.38 -0.23
C ALA A 16 54.71 -37.89 -0.44
N ALA A 17 54.96 -39.17 -0.16
CA ALA A 17 56.04 -40.01 -0.71
C ALA A 17 55.76 -41.43 -0.19
N SER A 18 55.40 -42.44 -1.00
CA SER A 18 56.20 -43.19 -1.99
C SER A 18 57.47 -43.84 -1.41
N ASP A 19 57.69 -45.08 -1.85
CA ASP A 19 58.88 -45.96 -1.67
C ASP A 19 58.65 -47.09 -0.63
N THR A 20 58.87 -48.38 -0.88
CA THR A 20 59.73 -49.06 -1.88
C THR A 20 59.38 -50.56 -2.03
N ALA A 21 59.61 -51.05 -3.26
CA ALA A 21 60.13 -52.35 -3.70
C ALA A 21 60.01 -53.63 -2.83
N SER A 22 59.44 -54.69 -3.40
CA SER A 22 60.18 -55.77 -4.10
C SER A 22 59.47 -57.15 -4.04
N ALA A 23 59.54 -57.87 -5.15
CA ALA A 23 58.94 -59.17 -5.50
C ALA A 23 59.73 -60.37 -4.86
N PRO A 24 59.41 -61.69 -5.04
CA PRO A 24 58.75 -62.28 -6.20
C PRO A 24 57.77 -63.48 -6.02
N ALA A 25 56.99 -63.64 -7.09
CA ALA A 25 56.39 -64.85 -7.67
C ALA A 25 56.40 -66.18 -6.89
N LYS A 26 55.20 -66.78 -6.82
CA LYS A 26 54.97 -68.16 -7.28
C LYS A 26 53.56 -68.28 -7.84
N ALA A 27 53.50 -68.52 -9.14
CA ALA A 27 52.28 -68.95 -9.83
C ALA A 27 51.98 -70.39 -9.43
N VAL A 28 50.75 -70.65 -8.96
CA VAL A 28 50.17 -71.99 -8.93
C VAL A 28 48.74 -71.85 -9.41
N ALA A 29 48.46 -72.36 -10.62
CA ALA A 29 47.13 -72.45 -11.17
C ALA A 29 46.32 -73.49 -10.38
N ALA A 30 45.20 -73.09 -9.79
CA ALA A 30 44.21 -74.00 -9.24
C ALA A 30 42.80 -73.39 -9.34
N LYS A 31 42.12 -73.81 -10.41
CA LYS A 31 40.67 -74.07 -10.58
C LYS A 31 39.68 -73.27 -9.70
N ALA A 32 38.89 -72.43 -10.38
CA ALA A 32 37.76 -71.69 -9.83
C ALA A 32 36.67 -72.58 -9.21
N PRO A 33 36.11 -72.23 -8.03
CA PRO A 33 34.77 -72.65 -7.64
C PRO A 33 33.72 -71.62 -8.10
N ALA A 34 32.64 -72.14 -8.67
CA ALA A 34 31.53 -71.37 -9.23
C ALA A 34 30.90 -70.40 -8.21
N ALA A 35 30.72 -69.15 -8.64
CA ALA A 35 29.98 -68.14 -7.89
C ALA A 35 28.49 -68.52 -7.77
N LYS A 36 27.93 -68.40 -6.57
CA LYS A 36 26.47 -68.37 -6.35
C LYS A 36 25.88 -67.18 -7.11
N PRO A 37 24.69 -67.31 -7.73
CA PRO A 37 24.06 -66.17 -8.39
C PRO A 37 23.64 -65.15 -7.34
N ALA A 38 24.05 -63.90 -7.55
CA ALA A 38 23.60 -62.75 -6.79
C ALA A 38 22.07 -62.60 -6.94
N LYS A 39 21.39 -62.22 -5.85
CA LYS A 39 19.98 -61.81 -5.88
C LYS A 39 19.81 -60.73 -6.95
N ALA A 40 18.83 -60.92 -7.82
CA ALA A 40 18.47 -60.02 -8.90
C ALA A 40 18.37 -58.58 -8.41
N ALA A 41 19.05 -57.68 -9.13
CA ALA A 41 18.81 -56.25 -9.04
C ALA A 41 17.32 -55.99 -9.25
N THR A 42 16.72 -55.22 -8.35
CA THR A 42 15.34 -54.75 -8.45
C THR A 42 15.15 -54.13 -9.83
N ALA A 43 14.33 -54.74 -10.67
CA ALA A 43 14.03 -54.23 -12.00
C ALA A 43 13.48 -52.80 -11.87
N ALA A 44 14.03 -51.87 -12.64
CA ALA A 44 13.41 -50.56 -12.81
C ALA A 44 11.95 -50.76 -13.27
N PRO A 45 10.99 -49.97 -12.77
CA PRO A 45 9.59 -50.18 -13.10
C PRO A 45 9.42 -50.05 -14.62
N GLU A 46 9.11 -51.16 -15.30
CA GLU A 46 8.75 -51.12 -16.71
C GLU A 46 7.46 -50.31 -16.87
N ILE A 47 7.54 -49.22 -17.62
CA ILE A 47 6.38 -48.36 -17.90
C ILE A 47 5.43 -49.15 -18.79
N THR A 48 4.40 -49.73 -18.19
CA THR A 48 3.32 -50.39 -18.93
C THR A 48 2.48 -49.33 -19.66
N ARG A 49 1.96 -49.65 -20.85
CA ARG A 49 1.09 -48.73 -21.62
C ARG A 49 -0.09 -48.22 -20.80
N ARG A 50 -0.66 -49.06 -19.93
CA ARG A 50 -1.73 -48.69 -19.00
C ARG A 50 -1.23 -47.73 -17.91
N GLY A 51 -0.05 -47.99 -17.33
CA GLY A 51 0.60 -47.09 -16.38
C GLY A 51 0.93 -45.72 -16.97
N LEU A 52 1.33 -45.67 -18.24
CA LEU A 52 1.55 -44.41 -18.97
C LEU A 52 0.27 -43.58 -19.09
N PHE A 53 -0.85 -44.19 -19.49
CA PHE A 53 -2.13 -43.48 -19.58
C PHE A 53 -2.67 -43.06 -18.21
N SER A 54 -2.50 -43.89 -17.17
CA SER A 54 -2.87 -43.51 -15.80
C SER A 54 -2.05 -42.34 -15.28
N TRP A 55 -0.74 -42.31 -15.52
CA TRP A 55 0.12 -41.20 -15.11
C TRP A 55 -0.17 -39.93 -15.92
N ALA A 56 -0.42 -40.06 -17.23
CA ALA A 56 -0.85 -38.94 -18.06
C ALA A 56 -2.20 -38.35 -17.57
N ALA A 57 -3.14 -39.18 -17.14
CA ALA A 57 -4.40 -38.71 -16.55
C ALA A 57 -4.18 -37.91 -15.26
N VAL A 58 -3.32 -38.39 -14.36
CA VAL A 58 -2.96 -37.66 -13.13
C VAL A 58 -2.27 -36.33 -13.46
N ALA A 59 -1.35 -36.32 -14.43
CA ALA A 59 -0.67 -35.11 -14.88
C ALA A 59 -1.65 -34.08 -15.47
N TRP A 60 -2.62 -34.54 -16.28
CA TRP A 60 -3.65 -33.66 -16.84
C TRP A 60 -4.58 -33.09 -15.78
N VAL A 61 -4.94 -33.85 -14.75
CA VAL A 61 -5.72 -33.35 -13.60
C VAL A 61 -4.94 -32.27 -12.84
N GLY A 62 -3.65 -32.49 -12.58
CA GLY A 62 -2.80 -31.47 -11.95
C GLY A 62 -2.66 -30.21 -12.79
N PHE A 63 -2.49 -30.36 -14.10
CA PHE A 63 -2.37 -29.24 -15.03
C PHE A 63 -3.65 -28.41 -15.13
N THR A 64 -4.82 -29.04 -15.24
CA THR A 64 -6.10 -28.31 -15.32
C THR A 64 -6.44 -27.62 -13.99
N ALA A 65 -6.11 -28.24 -12.85
CA ALA A 65 -6.25 -27.59 -11.54
C ALA A 65 -5.34 -26.35 -11.42
N ALA A 66 -4.10 -26.43 -11.89
CA ALA A 66 -3.17 -25.30 -11.89
C ALA A 66 -3.65 -24.17 -12.82
N ILE A 67 -4.08 -24.48 -14.04
CA ILE A 67 -4.65 -23.51 -14.98
C ILE A 67 -5.90 -22.85 -14.38
N GLY A 68 -6.79 -23.64 -13.78
CA GLY A 68 -8.00 -23.15 -13.12
C GLY A 68 -7.67 -22.18 -11.98
N GLY A 69 -6.74 -22.53 -11.10
CA GLY A 69 -6.27 -21.66 -10.03
C GLY A 69 -5.68 -20.34 -10.55
N CYS A 70 -4.83 -20.41 -11.58
CA CYS A 70 -4.26 -19.22 -12.21
C CYS A 70 -5.32 -18.34 -12.89
N MET A 71 -6.31 -18.93 -13.57
CA MET A 71 -7.41 -18.18 -14.19
C MET A 71 -8.31 -17.53 -13.14
N THR A 72 -8.58 -18.18 -12.02
CA THR A 72 -9.33 -17.58 -10.91
C THR A 72 -8.56 -16.42 -10.28
N ALA A 73 -7.24 -16.58 -10.06
CA ALA A 73 -6.39 -15.52 -9.53
C ALA A 73 -6.32 -14.32 -10.49
N PHE A 74 -6.14 -14.57 -11.80
CA PHE A 74 -6.13 -13.54 -12.84
C PHE A 74 -7.50 -12.85 -12.96
N GLY A 75 -8.59 -13.62 -12.91
CA GLY A 75 -9.94 -13.08 -12.87
C GLY A 75 -10.14 -12.16 -11.67
N ARG A 76 -9.79 -12.62 -10.46
CA ARG A 76 -9.85 -11.80 -9.25
C ARG A 76 -8.97 -10.56 -9.34
N PHE A 77 -7.81 -10.63 -9.99
CA PHE A 77 -6.94 -9.48 -10.22
C PHE A 77 -7.56 -8.45 -11.19
N MET A 78 -8.28 -8.92 -12.21
CA MET A 78 -8.98 -8.07 -13.18
C MET A 78 -10.23 -7.38 -12.63
N PHE A 79 -10.78 -7.87 -11.53
CA PHE A 79 -11.87 -7.20 -10.80
C PHE A 79 -11.31 -6.48 -9.57
N PRO A 80 -11.06 -5.16 -9.65
CA PRO A 80 -10.61 -4.41 -8.49
C PRO A 80 -11.66 -4.53 -7.39
N ASN A 81 -11.23 -4.84 -6.16
CA ASN A 81 -12.12 -4.76 -5.01
C ASN A 81 -12.57 -3.30 -4.89
N VAL A 82 -13.87 -3.05 -5.02
CA VAL A 82 -14.44 -1.74 -4.71
C VAL A 82 -14.37 -1.56 -3.20
N LEU A 83 -13.41 -0.76 -2.73
CA LEU A 83 -13.51 -0.20 -1.39
C LEU A 83 -14.68 0.78 -1.43
N PHE A 84 -15.66 0.58 -0.56
CA PHE A 84 -16.70 1.58 -0.34
C PHE A 84 -16.03 2.79 0.29
N GLU A 85 -15.77 3.80 -0.54
CA GLU A 85 -15.37 5.12 -0.08
C GLU A 85 -16.45 5.62 0.89
N PRO A 86 -16.07 6.20 2.04
CA PRO A 86 -17.02 6.84 2.93
C PRO A 86 -17.92 7.82 2.16
N PRO A 87 -19.19 8.01 2.57
CA PRO A 87 -20.10 8.90 1.87
C PRO A 87 -19.47 10.29 1.74
N THR A 88 -19.45 10.80 0.50
CA THR A 88 -18.88 12.12 0.20
C THR A 88 -19.71 13.25 0.80
N SER A 89 -20.96 12.95 1.14
CA SER A 89 -21.88 13.81 1.85
C SER A 89 -22.02 13.42 3.33
N PHE A 90 -21.99 14.43 4.20
CA PHE A 90 -22.11 14.25 5.65
C PHE A 90 -22.77 15.46 6.29
N LYS A 91 -23.38 15.23 7.46
CA LYS A 91 -24.05 16.27 8.23
C LYS A 91 -23.09 16.86 9.26
N VAL A 92 -23.10 18.19 9.41
CA VAL A 92 -22.17 18.91 10.31
C VAL A 92 -22.86 19.60 11.49
N GLY A 93 -24.17 19.46 11.64
CA GLY A 93 -24.95 20.12 12.69
C GLY A 93 -25.79 21.28 12.14
N LYS A 94 -26.34 22.11 13.03
CA LYS A 94 -27.23 23.21 12.63
C LYS A 94 -26.44 24.48 12.31
N PRO A 95 -26.98 25.39 11.47
CA PRO A 95 -26.33 26.67 11.19
C PRO A 95 -25.98 27.49 12.44
N ASP A 96 -26.81 27.43 13.49
CA ASP A 96 -26.62 28.17 14.74
C ASP A 96 -25.42 27.68 15.57
N ASP A 97 -24.93 26.45 15.31
CA ASP A 97 -23.79 25.87 16.02
C ASP A 97 -22.44 26.51 15.58
N PHE A 98 -22.46 27.34 14.53
CA PHE A 98 -21.27 27.91 13.91
C PHE A 98 -21.20 29.44 14.10
N PRO A 99 -20.57 29.93 15.18
CA PRO A 99 -20.49 31.36 15.46
C PRO A 99 -19.69 32.11 14.39
N PRO A 100 -20.06 33.37 14.09
CA PRO A 100 -19.34 34.20 13.13
C PRO A 100 -17.91 34.43 13.59
N GLY A 101 -16.96 34.40 12.65
CA GLY A 101 -15.57 34.66 12.99
C GLY A 101 -14.76 33.42 13.36
N VAL A 102 -15.39 32.27 13.63
CA VAL A 102 -14.70 31.05 14.07
C VAL A 102 -14.49 30.05 12.93
N VAL A 103 -13.40 29.29 13.01
CA VAL A 103 -13.11 28.12 12.16
C VAL A 103 -13.37 26.88 12.99
N ASP A 104 -14.27 26.02 12.52
CA ASP A 104 -14.58 24.76 13.17
C ASP A 104 -13.65 23.64 12.66
N GLU A 105 -12.86 23.05 13.57
CA GLU A 105 -11.92 21.97 13.28
C GLU A 105 -12.47 20.56 13.51
N ARG A 106 -13.70 20.42 14.05
CA ARG A 106 -14.29 19.12 14.41
C ARG A 106 -14.37 18.14 13.23
N PHE A 107 -14.51 18.66 12.01
CA PHE A 107 -14.68 17.88 10.78
C PHE A 107 -13.37 17.70 9.99
N LYS A 108 -12.25 18.23 10.47
CA LYS A 108 -10.96 18.17 9.77
C LYS A 108 -10.43 16.75 9.68
N ASP A 109 -10.34 16.03 10.79
CA ASP A 109 -9.71 14.71 10.80
C ASP A 109 -10.64 13.61 10.25
N ALA A 110 -11.95 13.73 10.50
CA ALA A 110 -12.94 12.76 10.04
C ALA A 110 -13.33 12.95 8.57
N ASN A 111 -13.48 14.20 8.11
CA ASN A 111 -14.02 14.49 6.79
C ASN A 111 -13.07 15.33 5.90
N GLY A 112 -11.97 15.87 6.43
CA GLY A 112 -11.05 16.70 5.67
C GLY A 112 -11.64 18.05 5.28
N VAL A 113 -12.50 18.64 6.13
CA VAL A 113 -13.18 19.91 5.85
C VAL A 113 -13.18 20.78 7.11
N TRP A 114 -13.06 22.10 6.91
CA TRP A 114 -13.35 23.12 7.91
C TRP A 114 -14.66 23.81 7.61
N ILE A 115 -15.48 24.03 8.63
CA ILE A 115 -16.67 24.85 8.51
C ILE A 115 -16.34 26.24 9.04
N ILE A 116 -16.57 27.26 8.22
CA ILE A 116 -16.13 28.62 8.52
C ILE A 116 -17.28 29.58 8.30
N ASN A 117 -17.60 30.32 9.36
CA ASN A 117 -18.52 31.45 9.27
C ASN A 117 -17.71 32.74 9.08
N ASN A 118 -17.79 33.30 7.87
CA ASN A 118 -17.14 34.54 7.50
C ASN A 118 -18.20 35.63 7.31
N GLU A 119 -18.54 36.33 8.39
CA GLU A 119 -19.44 37.49 8.38
C GLU A 119 -20.84 37.18 7.80
N GLY A 120 -21.45 36.08 8.25
CA GLY A 120 -22.77 35.67 7.78
C GLY A 120 -22.73 34.80 6.52
N ARG A 121 -21.55 34.39 6.06
CA ARG A 121 -21.39 33.36 5.02
C ARG A 121 -20.74 32.13 5.61
N LEU A 122 -21.53 31.08 5.75
CA LEU A 122 -21.04 29.77 6.16
C LEU A 122 -20.49 29.03 4.94
N THR A 123 -19.25 28.56 5.02
CA THR A 123 -18.56 27.88 3.93
C THR A 123 -17.90 26.61 4.44
N ALA A 124 -17.83 25.59 3.59
CA ALA A 124 -17.11 24.36 3.85
C ALA A 124 -15.80 24.38 3.04
N LEU A 125 -14.66 24.70 3.67
CA LEU A 125 -13.35 24.66 3.02
C LEU A 125 -12.76 23.26 3.09
N ILE A 126 -12.28 22.75 1.97
CA ILE A 126 -11.58 21.47 1.90
C ILE A 126 -10.18 21.63 2.50
N ALA A 127 -9.87 20.83 3.51
CA ALA A 127 -8.60 20.85 4.25
C ALA A 127 -7.46 20.15 3.50
N ILE A 128 -7.31 20.44 2.21
CA ILE A 128 -6.29 19.84 1.33
C ILE A 128 -5.51 20.97 0.67
N CYS A 129 -4.22 21.05 0.96
CA CYS A 129 -3.31 22.02 0.36
C CYS A 129 -3.24 21.81 -1.15
N THR A 130 -3.49 22.87 -1.91
CA THR A 130 -3.48 22.87 -3.38
C THR A 130 -2.08 22.82 -4.00
N HIS A 131 -1.02 22.75 -3.19
CA HIS A 131 0.33 22.42 -3.66
C HIS A 131 0.46 20.93 -4.00
N LEU A 132 0.41 20.05 -2.99
CA LEU A 132 0.63 18.60 -3.13
C LEU A 132 -0.28 17.75 -2.23
N GLY A 133 -1.33 18.33 -1.64
CA GLY A 133 -2.38 17.59 -0.94
C GLY A 133 -2.22 17.41 0.56
N CYS A 134 -1.16 17.92 1.19
CA CYS A 134 -1.04 17.89 2.65
C CYS A 134 -2.18 18.67 3.33
N PRO A 135 -2.71 18.24 4.50
CA PRO A 135 -3.70 19.03 5.23
C PRO A 135 -3.02 20.22 5.94
N PRO A 136 -3.40 21.47 5.65
CA PRO A 136 -2.92 22.61 6.42
C PRO A 136 -3.41 22.57 7.88
N ALA A 137 -2.70 23.23 8.79
CA ALA A 137 -3.14 23.44 10.17
C ALA A 137 -3.73 24.85 10.32
N TRP A 138 -4.83 24.99 11.05
CA TRP A 138 -5.34 26.29 11.47
C TRP A 138 -4.48 26.83 12.61
N LEU A 139 -4.05 28.08 12.51
CA LEU A 139 -3.31 28.78 13.56
C LEU A 139 -4.18 29.93 14.07
N GLU A 140 -4.92 29.68 15.14
CA GLU A 140 -5.88 30.64 15.72
C GLU A 140 -5.23 31.98 16.09
N ALA A 141 -4.03 31.95 16.69
CA ALA A 141 -3.28 33.16 17.04
C ALA A 141 -2.94 34.06 15.83
N GLN A 142 -2.89 33.50 14.62
CA GLN A 142 -2.53 34.23 13.40
C GLN A 142 -3.73 34.41 12.45
N ASN A 143 -4.88 33.80 12.75
CA ASN A 143 -6.04 33.72 11.87
C ASN A 143 -5.71 33.22 10.45
N LYS A 144 -4.82 32.23 10.36
CA LYS A 144 -4.26 31.73 9.09
C LYS A 144 -4.14 30.22 9.09
N PHE A 145 -4.31 29.62 7.92
CA PHE A 145 -3.93 28.23 7.69
C PHE A 145 -2.48 28.18 7.22
N LYS A 146 -1.70 27.25 7.78
CA LYS A 146 -0.31 26.99 7.37
C LYS A 146 -0.10 25.51 7.09
N CYS A 147 0.45 25.20 5.93
CA CYS A 147 0.79 23.85 5.53
C CYS A 147 2.20 23.49 6.02
N PRO A 148 2.36 22.45 6.86
CA PRO A 148 3.66 22.09 7.44
C PRO A 148 4.64 21.48 6.42
N CYS A 149 4.15 21.03 5.26
CA CYS A 149 4.99 20.34 4.28
C CYS A 149 5.98 21.28 3.56
N HIS A 150 5.52 22.45 3.12
CA HIS A 150 6.34 23.39 2.32
C HIS A 150 6.04 24.87 2.63
N GLY A 151 5.31 25.15 3.72
CA GLY A 151 5.04 26.52 4.16
C GLY A 151 4.00 27.27 3.34
N SER A 152 3.07 26.59 2.65
CA SER A 152 1.94 27.27 2.01
C SER A 152 1.02 27.91 3.05
N GLY A 153 0.61 29.15 2.81
CA GLY A 153 -0.27 29.89 3.71
C GLY A 153 -1.57 30.33 3.04
N TYR A 154 -2.67 30.21 3.78
CA TYR A 154 -4.00 30.64 3.35
C TYR A 154 -4.65 31.52 4.43
N TYR A 155 -5.40 32.53 3.99
CA TYR A 155 -6.27 33.31 4.87
C TYR A 155 -7.44 32.46 5.35
N LYS A 156 -8.15 32.95 6.37
CA LYS A 156 -9.35 32.30 6.91
C LYS A 156 -10.40 31.98 5.85
N ASN A 157 -10.54 32.81 4.81
CA ASN A 157 -11.47 32.58 3.70
C ASN A 157 -10.99 31.54 2.68
N GLY A 158 -9.78 30.99 2.83
CA GLY A 158 -9.18 29.99 1.94
C GLY A 158 -8.28 30.56 0.84
N ILE A 159 -8.18 31.89 0.69
CA ILE A 159 -7.32 32.53 -0.32
C ILE A 159 -5.85 32.34 0.06
N ASN A 160 -5.04 31.84 -0.88
CA ASN A 160 -3.60 31.69 -0.70
C ASN A 160 -2.88 33.05 -0.67
N PHE A 161 -1.84 33.17 0.13
CA PHE A 161 -1.04 34.41 0.23
C PHE A 161 0.47 34.19 0.29
N GLU A 162 0.93 32.98 0.57
CA GLU A 162 2.36 32.65 0.61
C GLU A 162 2.63 31.17 0.28
N GLY A 163 3.91 30.89 0.03
CA GLY A 163 4.43 29.55 -0.24
C GLY A 163 4.19 29.09 -1.68
N PRO A 164 4.49 27.82 -2.01
CA PRO A 164 4.49 27.33 -3.38
C PRO A 164 3.10 27.03 -3.94
N THR A 165 2.03 27.32 -3.19
CA THR A 165 0.67 26.96 -3.59
C THR A 165 0.17 27.88 -4.72
N PRO A 166 -0.25 27.33 -5.87
CA PRO A 166 -0.60 28.14 -7.03
C PRO A 166 -1.99 28.80 -6.93
N ARG A 167 -2.86 28.30 -6.05
CA ARG A 167 -4.28 28.70 -6.00
C ARG A 167 -4.89 28.58 -4.59
N PRO A 168 -6.06 29.20 -4.35
CA PRO A 168 -6.82 29.08 -3.10
C PRO A 168 -7.24 27.65 -2.77
N LEU A 169 -7.69 27.43 -1.54
CA LEU A 169 -8.37 26.20 -1.14
C LEU A 169 -9.71 26.05 -1.87
N GLU A 170 -10.18 24.82 -2.03
CA GLU A 170 -11.47 24.53 -2.66
C GLU A 170 -12.60 24.60 -1.63
N ARG A 171 -13.79 25.02 -2.06
CA ARG A 171 -15.02 24.88 -1.27
C ARG A 171 -15.76 23.61 -1.65
N ALA A 172 -16.31 22.90 -0.68
CA ALA A 172 -17.28 21.82 -0.91
C ALA A 172 -18.68 22.41 -1.06
N LYS A 173 -19.61 21.67 -1.67
CA LYS A 173 -21.02 22.03 -1.68
C LYS A 173 -21.56 22.02 -0.27
N ILE A 174 -22.36 23.03 0.05
CA ILE A 174 -22.98 23.18 1.35
C ILE A 174 -24.46 23.57 1.16
N SER A 175 -25.36 22.84 1.82
CA SER A 175 -26.80 23.06 1.74
C SER A 175 -27.48 22.71 3.05
N ILE A 176 -28.67 23.26 3.30
CA ILE A 176 -29.50 22.87 4.44
C ILE A 176 -30.33 21.65 4.00
N ASP A 177 -30.27 20.58 4.78
CA ASP A 177 -31.11 19.41 4.60
C ASP A 177 -32.57 19.74 4.96
N PRO A 178 -33.54 19.51 4.05
CA PRO A 178 -34.93 19.86 4.27
C PRO A 178 -35.62 19.04 5.38
N ASP A 179 -35.10 17.87 5.74
CA ASP A 179 -35.77 16.98 6.69
C ASP A 179 -35.48 17.34 8.16
N ASP A 180 -34.23 17.72 8.46
CA ASP A 180 -33.76 17.96 9.83
C ASP A 180 -33.16 19.35 10.06
N GLY A 181 -33.03 20.18 9.01
CA GLY A 181 -32.46 21.51 9.09
C GLY A 181 -30.96 21.53 9.39
N GLN A 182 -30.29 20.39 9.30
CA GLN A 182 -28.84 20.32 9.47
C GLN A 182 -28.14 20.73 8.18
N ILE A 183 -26.90 21.16 8.32
CA ILE A 183 -26.04 21.46 7.18
C ILE A 183 -25.51 20.14 6.64
N LEU A 184 -25.80 19.93 5.36
CA LEU A 184 -25.24 18.86 4.54
C LEU A 184 -24.06 19.42 3.74
N VAL A 185 -22.89 18.82 3.92
CA VAL A 185 -21.69 19.12 3.14
C VAL A 185 -21.45 17.97 2.18
N ASP A 186 -21.29 18.26 0.89
CA ASP A 186 -20.92 17.28 -0.13
C ASP A 186 -19.59 17.64 -0.80
N LYS A 187 -18.59 16.78 -0.58
CA LYS A 187 -17.23 16.94 -1.12
C LYS A 187 -17.09 16.52 -2.58
N ALA A 188 -18.07 15.80 -3.14
CA ALA A 188 -18.02 15.38 -4.54
C ALA A 188 -18.11 16.60 -5.48
N GLN A 189 -18.84 17.63 -5.07
CA GLN A 189 -18.97 18.88 -5.80
C GLN A 189 -18.08 19.96 -5.17
N LYS A 190 -17.13 20.47 -5.96
CA LYS A 190 -16.11 21.43 -5.54
C LYS A 190 -16.27 22.74 -6.28
N TYR A 191 -15.97 23.84 -5.60
CA TYR A 191 -16.03 25.20 -6.14
C TYR A 191 -14.65 25.86 -6.07
N LEU A 192 -14.15 26.24 -7.23
CA LEU A 192 -12.83 26.81 -7.45
C LEU A 192 -12.92 28.34 -7.54
N TRP A 193 -12.03 29.03 -6.82
CA TRP A 193 -12.01 30.49 -6.79
C TRP A 193 -11.62 31.09 -8.15
N GLU A 194 -10.61 30.51 -8.79
CA GLU A 194 -10.07 30.95 -10.08
C GLU A 194 -11.06 30.81 -11.24
N GLN A 195 -12.11 30.00 -11.06
CA GLN A 195 -13.21 29.84 -12.02
C GLN A 195 -14.43 30.73 -11.68
N GLY A 196 -14.35 31.57 -10.64
CA GLY A 196 -15.46 32.39 -10.18
C GLY A 196 -16.60 31.60 -9.53
N GLN A 197 -16.38 30.34 -9.16
CA GLN A 197 -17.43 29.44 -8.66
C GLN A 197 -17.79 29.70 -7.20
N TRP A 198 -17.05 30.56 -6.50
CA TRP A 198 -17.33 30.94 -5.11
C TRP A 198 -18.55 31.85 -4.94
N ASP A 199 -19.05 32.41 -6.04
CA ASP A 199 -20.28 33.19 -6.08
C ASP A 199 -21.52 32.31 -6.30
N ASP A 200 -21.34 31.00 -6.54
CA ASP A 200 -22.44 30.04 -6.63
C ASP A 200 -23.14 29.92 -5.25
N PRO A 201 -24.48 30.04 -5.20
CA PRO A 201 -25.26 29.88 -3.97
C PRO A 201 -25.09 28.53 -3.26
N SER A 202 -24.59 27.52 -3.95
CA SER A 202 -24.33 26.18 -3.39
C SER A 202 -22.93 26.07 -2.76
N SER A 203 -22.08 27.10 -2.90
CA SER A 203 -20.74 27.15 -2.32
C SER A 203 -20.70 27.81 -0.93
N PHE A 204 -21.81 28.41 -0.49
CA PHE A 204 -21.97 29.02 0.83
C PHE A 204 -23.43 29.01 1.28
N ILE A 205 -23.69 29.01 2.59
CA ILE A 205 -25.01 29.31 3.15
C ILE A 205 -24.95 30.72 3.75
N ALA A 206 -25.90 31.58 3.36
CA ALA A 206 -26.10 32.85 4.03
C ALA A 206 -26.77 32.60 5.39
N VAL A 207 -26.09 32.98 6.47
CA VAL A 207 -26.59 32.92 7.85
C VAL A 207 -26.70 34.36 8.36
N SER A 208 -27.87 34.71 8.90
CA SER A 208 -28.22 36.06 9.37
C SER A 208 -27.79 36.31 10.81
#